data_AF-A0A1I3XQF7-F1
#
_entry.id   AF-A0A1I3XQF7-F1
#
_cell.length_a   1.000
_cell.length_b   1.000
_cell.length_c   1.000
_cell.angle_alpha   90.00
_cell.angle_beta   90.00
_cell.angle_gamma   90.00
#
_symmetry.space_group_name_H-M   'P 1'
#
loop_
_entity.id
_entity.type
_entity.pdbx_description
1 polymer ?
#
loop_
_entity_poly.entity_id
_entity_poly.type
_entity_poly.pdbx_seq_one_letter_code
_entity_poly.pdbx_strand_id
1 'polypeptide(L)'
;MKKITDERLILKNLKQIRVLFAIQMVGILGILGYDLITRGFSEMTDRPLWFLLVITGIIAAYQSATVSVEQERKIPLLIKDSSSP
;
A
#
# COMPACT_ATOMS: atom_id res chain seq x y z
N MET A 1 1.56 -14.52 22.91
CA MET A 1 0.69 -14.23 21.74
C MET A 1 0.17 -15.56 21.20
N LYS A 2 -1.16 -15.78 21.19
CA LYS A 2 -1.73 -16.97 20.55
C LYS A 2 -1.66 -16.77 19.04
N LYS A 3 -1.04 -17.70 18.32
CA LYS A 3 -1.00 -17.69 16.86
C LYS A 3 -2.44 -17.85 16.36
N ILE A 4 -2.90 -16.91 15.54
CA ILE A 4 -4.18 -17.04 14.85
C ILE A 4 -3.95 -18.01 13.68
N THR A 5 -4.52 -19.20 13.77
CA THR A 5 -4.35 -20.25 12.74
C THR A 5 -5.52 -20.29 11.76
N ASP A 6 -6.68 -19.74 12.13
CA ASP A 6 -7.86 -19.71 11.28
C ASP A 6 -7.73 -18.68 10.14
N GLU A 7 -7.79 -19.15 8.90
CA GLU A 7 -7.71 -18.33 7.68
C GLU A 7 -8.76 -17.22 7.65
N ARG A 8 -9.99 -17.52 8.12
CA ARG A 8 -11.10 -16.54 8.18
C ARG A 8 -10.78 -15.37 9.11
N LEU A 9 -10.06 -15.63 10.20
CA LEU A 9 -9.71 -14.61 11.18
C LEU A 9 -8.52 -13.77 10.68
N ILE A 10 -7.58 -14.38 9.94
CA ILE A 10 -6.50 -13.69 9.23
C ILE A 10 -7.06 -12.72 8.19
N LEU A 11 -8.02 -13.15 7.36
CA LEU A 11 -8.64 -12.29 6.35
C LEU A 11 -9.36 -11.08 6.96
N LYS A 12 -10.07 -11.27 8.09
CA LYS A 12 -10.69 -10.17 8.84
C LYS A 12 -9.65 -9.18 9.37
N ASN A 13 -8.55 -9.69 9.91
CA ASN A 13 -7.45 -8.87 10.42
C ASN A 13 -6.77 -8.06 9.29
N LEU A 14 -6.49 -8.69 8.15
CA LEU A 14 -5.94 -8.01 6.97
C LEU A 14 -6.86 -6.91 6.45
N LYS A 15 -8.18 -7.14 6.43
CA LYS A 15 -9.15 -6.10 6.06
C LYS A 15 -9.14 -4.93 7.04
N GLN A 16 -9.03 -5.19 8.34
CA GLN A 16 -8.90 -4.15 9.36
C GLN A 16 -7.61 -3.34 9.18
N ILE A 17 -6.46 -4.01 8.99
CA ILE A 17 -5.18 -3.34 8.73
C ILE A 17 -5.26 -2.48 7.46
N ARG A 18 -5.92 -2.96 6.40
CA ARG A 18 -6.11 -2.17 5.17
C ARG A 18 -6.87 -0.87 5.43
N VAL A 19 -7.95 -0.93 6.21
CA VAL A 19 -8.73 0.27 6.58
C VAL A 19 -7.88 1.20 7.44
N LEU A 20 -7.15 0.66 8.41
CA LEU A 20 -6.27 1.44 9.28
C LEU A 20 -5.18 2.16 8.48
N PHE A 21 -4.58 1.47 7.51
CA PHE A 21 -3.59 2.04 6.59
C PHE A 21 -4.19 3.14 5.71
N ALA A 22 -5.42 2.96 5.21
CA ALA A 22 -6.11 3.99 4.44
C ALA A 22 -6.37 5.26 5.27
N ILE A 23 -6.83 5.10 6.51
CA ILE A 23 -7.02 6.22 7.44
C ILE A 23 -5.68 6.90 7.75
N GLN A 24 -4.62 6.13 7.98
CA GLN A 24 -3.28 6.66 8.22
C GLN A 24 -2.78 7.49 7.02
N MET A 25 -3.00 7.02 5.79
CA MET A 25 -2.63 7.76 4.59
C MET A 25 -3.41 9.08 4.47
N VAL A 26 -4.71 9.08 4.73
CA VAL A 26 -5.53 10.30 4.75
C VAL A 26 -5.05 11.26 5.84
N GLY A 27 -4.71 10.75 7.03
CA GLY A 27 -4.18 11.55 8.13
C GLY A 27 -2.86 12.24 7.78
N ILE A 28 -1.89 11.50 7.23
CA ILE A 28 -0.61 12.07 6.80
C ILE A 28 -0.82 13.13 5.71
N LEU A 29 -1.65 12.85 4.71
CA LEU A 29 -1.97 13.81 3.65
C LEU A 29 -2.69 15.05 4.18
N GLY A 30 -3.59 14.91 5.15
CA GLY A 30 -4.29 16.03 5.77
C GLY A 30 -3.36 16.94 6.56
N ILE A 31 -2.43 16.37 7.34
CA ILE A 31 -1.43 17.14 8.10
C ILE A 31 -0.49 17.87 7.15
N LEU A 32 0.06 17.17 6.14
CA LEU A 32 0.96 17.78 5.16
C LEU A 32 0.25 18.82 4.29
N GLY A 33 -1.00 18.57 3.88
CA GLY A 33 -1.81 19.53 3.14
C GLY A 33 -2.12 20.79 3.96
N TYR A 34 -2.36 20.65 5.26
CA TYR A 34 -2.50 21.79 6.17
C TYR A 34 -1.19 22.57 6.29
N ASP A 35 -0.05 21.89 6.47
CA ASP A 35 1.26 22.53 6.51
C ASP A 35 1.60 23.24 5.19
N LEU A 36 1.20 22.67 4.05
CA LEU A 36 1.39 23.28 2.73
C LEU A 36 0.66 24.62 2.60
N ILE A 37 -0.59 24.69 3.07
CA ILE A 37 -1.42 25.91 2.99
C ILE A 37 -0.94 26.95 4.01
N THR A 38 -0.49 26.53 5.20
CA THR A 38 -0.19 27.45 6.31
C THR A 38 1.27 27.89 6.39
N ARG A 39 2.22 27.02 6.05
CA ARG A 39 3.67 27.24 6.23
C ARG A 39 4.43 27.23 4.89
N GLY A 40 3.79 26.76 3.83
CA GLY A 40 4.38 26.68 2.48
C GLY A 40 5.13 25.38 2.23
N PHE A 41 5.54 25.21 0.96
CA PHE A 41 6.11 23.95 0.48
C PHE A 41 7.48 23.62 1.10
N SER A 42 8.36 24.61 1.26
CA SER A 42 9.72 24.41 1.79
C SER A 42 9.69 23.85 3.23
N GLU A 43 8.88 24.45 4.08
CA GLU A 43 8.71 24.04 5.49
C GLU A 43 8.00 22.69 5.62
N MET A 44 7.13 22.33 4.65
CA MET A 44 6.50 21.02 4.60
C MET A 44 7.53 19.92 4.29
N THR A 45 8.44 20.15 3.34
CA THR A 45 9.43 19.14 2.94
C THR A 45 10.54 18.91 3.95
N ASP A 46 10.86 19.91 4.76
CA ASP A 46 11.88 19.78 5.82
C ASP A 46 11.39 18.95 7.01
N ARG A 47 10.09 18.69 7.11
CA ARG A 47 9.51 17.89 8.19
C ARG A 47 9.72 16.40 7.96
N PRO A 48 10.00 15.63 9.04
CA PRO A 48 10.16 14.17 8.95
C PRO A 48 8.92 13.46 8.41
N LEU A 49 7.74 14.07 8.56
CA LEU A 49 6.48 13.54 8.06
C LEU A 49 6.43 13.47 6.52
N TRP A 50 7.07 14.41 5.82
CA TRP A 50 7.18 14.38 4.36
C TRP A 50 7.98 13.17 3.89
N PHE A 51 9.12 12.89 4.53
CA PHE A 51 9.93 11.71 4.23
C PHE A 51 9.16 10.40 4.46
N LEU A 52 8.39 10.32 5.54
CA LEU A 52 7.52 9.17 5.79
C LEU A 52 6.48 8.96 4.67
N LEU A 53 5.86 10.03 4.18
CA LEU A 53 4.95 9.96 3.03
C LEU A 53 5.66 9.43 1.79
N VAL A 54 6.83 9.97 1.45
CA VAL A 54 7.60 9.57 0.26
C VAL A 54 8.01 8.11 0.33
N ILE A 55 8.60 7.67 1.44
CA ILE A 55 9.05 6.27 1.63
C ILE A 55 7.84 5.31 1.53
N THR A 56 6.74 5.66 2.19
CA THR A 56 5.51 4.84 2.15
C THR A 56 4.95 4.77 0.73
N GLY A 57 4.98 5.87 -0.01
CA GLY A 57 4.57 5.92 -1.42
C GLY A 57 5.43 5.03 -2.32
N ILE A 58 6.75 5.03 -2.14
CA ILE A 58 7.66 4.16 -2.89
C ILE A 58 7.35 2.68 -2.61
N ILE A 59 7.19 2.32 -1.33
CA ILE A 59 6.85 0.95 -0.93
C ILE A 59 5.48 0.53 -1.48
N ALA A 60 4.50 1.43 -1.48
CA ALA A 60 3.17 1.17 -2.02
C ALA A 60 3.22 0.97 -3.55
N ALA A 61 3.97 1.81 -4.27
CA ALA A 61 4.17 1.67 -5.71
C ALA A 61 4.87 0.34 -6.06
N TYR A 62 5.90 -0.03 -5.29
CA TYR A 62 6.59 -1.31 -5.44
C TYR A 62 5.63 -2.49 -5.24
N GLN A 63 4.86 -2.50 -4.14
CA GLN A 63 3.87 -3.55 -3.89
C GLN A 63 2.81 -3.62 -5.00
N SER A 64 2.33 -2.48 -5.48
CA SER A 64 1.36 -2.43 -6.59
C SER A 64 1.94 -3.01 -7.88
N ALA A 65 3.20 -2.69 -8.20
CA ALA A 65 3.89 -3.21 -9.37
C ALA A 65 4.12 -4.73 -9.28
N THR A 66 4.56 -5.23 -8.12
CA THR A 66 4.76 -6.68 -7.89
C THR A 66 3.45 -7.45 -8.07
N VAL A 67 2.33 -6.95 -7.55
CA VAL A 67 1.01 -7.58 -7.72
C VAL A 67 0.59 -7.62 -9.19
N SER A 68 0.84 -6.55 -9.95
CA SER A 68 0.53 -6.49 -11.39
C SER A 68 1.31 -7.55 -12.18
N VAL A 69 2.61 -7.68 -11.92
CA VAL A 69 3.49 -8.65 -12.60
C VAL A 69 3.10 -10.10 -12.26
N GLU A 70 2.76 -10.38 -10.99
CA GLU A 70 2.29 -11.70 -10.57
C GLU A 70 0.98 -12.09 -11.29
N GLN A 71 0.07 -11.13 -11.48
CA GLN A 71 -1.20 -11.34 -12.17
C GLN A 71 -0.98 -11.59 -13.67
N GLU A 72 -0.10 -10.82 -14.30
CA GLU A 72 0.30 -11.03 -15.69
C GLU A 72 0.98 -12.39 -15.89
N ARG A 73 1.82 -12.88 -14.97
CA ARG A 73 2.52 -14.16 -15.11
C ARG A 73 1.61 -15.39 -15.05
N LYS A 74 0.48 -15.31 -14.33
CA LYS A 74 -0.51 -16.39 -14.27
C LYS A 74 -1.27 -16.59 -15.59
N ILE A 75 -1.44 -15.53 -16.38
CA ILE A 75 -2.21 -15.58 -17.63
C ILE A 75 -1.51 -16.41 -18.74
N PRO A 76 -0.21 -16.24 -19.03
CA PRO A 76 0.55 -17.05 -19.99
C PRO A 76 0.60 -18.53 -19.64
N LEU A 77 0.62 -18.88 -18.35
CA LEU A 77 0.68 -20.27 -17.91
C LEU A 77 -0.65 -21.01 -18.12
N LEU A 78 -1.79 -20.30 -18.03
CA LEU A 78 -3.10 -20.86 -18.36
C LEU A 78 -3.34 -20.98 -19.87
N ILE A 79 -2.77 -20.08 -20.68
CA ILE A 79 -2.88 -20.13 -22.14
C ILE A 79 -1.99 -21.23 -22.73
N LYS A 80 -0.79 -21.45 -22.18
CA LYS A 80 0.16 -22.46 -22.67
C LYS A 80 -0.31 -23.91 -22.46
N ASP A 81 -1.09 -24.16 -21.41
CA ASP A 81 -1.66 -25.48 -21.11
C ASP A 81 -2.89 -25.79 -22.01
N SER A 82 -3.69 -24.77 -22.34
CA SER A 82 -4.86 -24.91 -23.22
C SER A 82 -4.52 -25.04 -24.72
N SER A 83 -3.30 -24.73 -25.13
CA SER A 83 -2.87 -24.74 -26.53
C SER A 83 -1.98 -25.93 -26.92
N SER A 84 -1.80 -26.91 -26.02
CA SER A 84 -1.08 -28.15 -26.33
C SER A 84 -2.09 -29.23 -26.77
N PRO A 85 -2.03 -29.74 -28.01
CA PRO A 85 -2.88 -30.85 -28.46
C PRO A 85 -2.50 -32.20 -27.81
#